data_AF-T0GCF6-F1
#
_entry.id   AF-T0GCF6-F1
#
_cell.length_a   1.000
_cell.length_b   1.000
_cell.length_c   1.000
_cell.angle_alpha   90.00
_cell.angle_beta   90.00
_cell.angle_gamma   90.00
#
_symmetry.space_group_name_H-M   'P 1'
#
loop_
_entity.id
_entity.type
_entity.pdbx_description
1 polymer ?
#
loop_
_entity_poly.entity_id
_entity_poly.type
_entity_poly.pdbx_seq_one_letter_code
_entity_poly.pdbx_strand_id
1 'polypeptide(L)'
;MATTRDLFVKRGFHQTGMAQIASSSGIAVGQIYRDFANKEAIIAAICEADLAEWLEEETLETAVAVGDREGILAWIERIAIDEPSHENRRMMCEFVATVGCNPIIAEINRKADVRLRTSLGAALASLAPGASPQDRSTVVDFIITMSWGMVAGAELFPYRDHKILRHYMASLFRRELAAMCN
;
A
#
# COMPACT_ATOMS: atom_id res chain seq x y z
N MET A 1 14.05 10.89 -5.87
CA MET A 1 13.37 9.59 -5.64
C MET A 1 12.66 9.07 -6.89
N ALA A 2 11.91 9.90 -7.64
CA ALA A 2 11.25 9.49 -8.88
C ALA A 2 12.16 8.74 -9.89
N THR A 3 13.35 9.26 -10.20
CA THR A 3 14.27 8.58 -11.13
C THR A 3 14.78 7.22 -10.63
N THR A 4 14.87 7.05 -9.31
CA THR A 4 15.25 5.77 -8.70
C THR A 4 14.10 4.77 -8.78
N ARG A 5 12.85 5.22 -8.57
CA ARG A 5 11.64 4.40 -8.78
C ARG A 5 11.61 3.87 -10.20
N ASP A 6 11.79 4.73 -11.20
CA ASP A 6 11.80 4.34 -12.61
C ASP A 6 12.82 3.24 -12.91
N LEU A 7 14.02 3.32 -12.33
CA LEU A 7 15.04 2.28 -12.49
C LEU A 7 14.58 0.95 -11.92
N PHE A 8 14.02 0.94 -10.70
CA PHE A 8 13.49 -0.28 -10.09
C PHE A 8 12.33 -0.87 -10.89
N VAL A 9 11.40 -0.04 -11.38
CA VAL A 9 10.29 -0.50 -12.22
C VAL A 9 10.79 -1.10 -13.54
N LYS A 10 11.78 -0.48 -14.20
CA LYS A 10 12.27 -0.90 -15.52
C LYS A 10 13.26 -2.07 -15.47
N ARG A 11 14.08 -2.16 -14.44
CA ARG A 11 15.20 -3.13 -14.35
C ARG A 11 15.03 -4.16 -13.23
N GLY A 12 14.10 -3.93 -12.31
CA GLY A 12 13.97 -4.70 -11.09
C GLY A 12 14.92 -4.22 -9.99
N PHE A 13 14.61 -4.60 -8.75
CA PHE A 13 15.38 -4.19 -7.58
C PHE A 13 16.80 -4.77 -7.59
N HIS A 14 16.94 -6.05 -7.94
CA HIS A 14 18.23 -6.74 -7.90
C HIS A 14 19.23 -6.21 -8.93
N GLN A 15 18.79 -5.89 -10.14
CA GLN A 15 19.65 -5.41 -11.24
C GLN A 15 20.00 -3.93 -11.14
N THR A 16 19.39 -3.20 -10.20
CA THR A 16 19.67 -1.79 -9.97
C THR A 16 20.73 -1.63 -8.88
N GLY A 17 21.88 -1.05 -9.23
CA GLY A 17 22.99 -0.77 -8.31
C GLY A 17 23.13 0.72 -7.97
N MET A 18 23.83 1.02 -6.87
CA MET A 18 24.02 2.40 -6.37
C MET A 18 24.65 3.33 -7.42
N ALA A 19 25.61 2.85 -8.21
CA ALA A 19 26.23 3.62 -9.29
C ALA A 19 25.24 3.99 -10.42
N GLN A 20 24.31 3.10 -10.75
CA GLN A 20 23.26 3.36 -11.74
C GLN A 20 22.25 4.37 -11.20
N ILE A 21 21.89 4.27 -9.92
CA ILE A 21 21.03 5.24 -9.23
C ILE A 21 21.68 6.62 -9.27
N ALA A 22 22.97 6.72 -8.93
CA ALA A 22 23.73 7.97 -9.01
C ALA A 22 23.75 8.55 -10.44
N SER A 23 24.13 7.73 -11.41
CA SER A 23 24.20 8.14 -12.82
C SER A 23 22.85 8.62 -13.35
N SER A 24 21.75 7.98 -12.96
CA SER A 24 20.43 8.33 -13.49
C SER A 24 19.82 9.52 -12.76
N SER A 25 20.07 9.67 -11.46
CA SER A 25 19.58 10.80 -10.66
C SER A 25 20.39 12.09 -10.84
N GLY A 26 21.58 12.02 -11.42
CA GLY A 26 22.52 13.15 -11.48
C GLY A 26 23.16 13.49 -10.13
N ILE A 27 22.90 12.69 -9.09
CA ILE A 27 23.45 12.88 -7.75
C ILE A 27 24.76 12.11 -7.65
N ALA A 28 25.80 12.74 -7.09
CA ALA A 28 27.07 12.08 -6.83
C ALA A 28 26.88 10.86 -5.91
N VAL A 29 27.54 9.74 -6.24
CA VAL A 29 27.48 8.49 -5.45
C VAL A 29 27.76 8.75 -3.96
N GLY A 30 28.77 9.58 -3.67
CA GLY A 30 29.12 9.94 -2.29
C GLY A 30 28.06 10.76 -1.56
N GLN A 31 27.21 11.52 -2.25
CA GLN A 31 26.05 12.19 -1.63
C GLN A 31 24.97 11.16 -1.32
N ILE A 32 24.68 10.22 -2.21
CA ILE A 32 23.68 9.18 -1.96
C ILE A 32 24.07 8.33 -0.74
N TYR A 33 25.35 7.99 -0.59
CA TYR A 33 25.83 7.24 0.59
C TYR A 33 25.77 8.03 1.91
N ARG A 34 25.72 9.38 1.86
CA ARG A 34 25.47 10.19 3.07
C ARG A 34 24.02 10.05 3.53
N ASP A 35 23.09 10.02 2.58
CA ASP A 35 21.66 10.00 2.86
C ASP A 35 21.14 8.57 3.09
N PHE A 36 21.76 7.58 2.43
CA PHE A 36 21.32 6.18 2.44
C PHE A 36 22.50 5.22 2.53
N ALA A 37 22.48 4.33 3.51
CA ALA A 37 23.53 3.33 3.69
C ALA A 37 23.64 2.33 2.52
N ASN A 38 22.53 2.02 1.87
CA ASN A 38 22.43 1.06 0.76
C ASN A 38 21.15 1.31 -0.06
N LYS A 39 20.94 0.55 -1.14
CA LYS A 39 19.76 0.70 -2.00
C LYS A 39 18.47 0.26 -1.32
N GLU A 40 18.56 -0.64 -0.35
CA GLU A 40 17.46 -1.09 0.52
C GLU A 40 16.90 0.07 1.33
N ALA A 41 17.76 0.94 1.87
CA ALA A 41 17.34 2.15 2.58
C ALA A 41 16.66 3.16 1.63
N ILE A 42 17.04 3.20 0.35
CA ILE A 42 16.38 4.07 -0.64
C ILE A 42 14.97 3.55 -0.94
N ILE A 43 14.81 2.26 -1.22
CA ILE A 43 13.48 1.68 -1.46
C ILE A 43 12.60 1.78 -0.21
N ALA A 44 13.18 1.65 0.99
CA ALA A 44 12.48 1.88 2.25
C ALA A 44 11.82 3.26 2.31
N ALA A 45 12.59 4.30 2.02
CA ALA A 45 12.12 5.67 2.05
C ALA A 45 11.07 5.94 0.95
N ILE A 46 11.22 5.29 -0.21
CA ILE A 46 10.21 5.34 -1.29
C ILE A 46 8.91 4.68 -0.84
N CYS A 47 8.96 3.46 -0.29
CA CYS A 47 7.77 2.75 0.19
C CYS A 47 7.08 3.48 1.34
N GLU A 48 7.84 4.08 2.27
CA GLU A 48 7.29 4.86 3.38
C GLU A 48 6.57 6.12 2.88
N ALA A 49 7.16 6.83 1.93
CA ALA A 49 6.53 8.00 1.30
C ALA A 49 5.24 7.61 0.56
N ASP A 50 5.28 6.53 -0.22
CA ASP A 50 4.12 6.01 -0.94
C ASP A 50 3.01 5.58 0.01
N LEU A 51 3.36 4.91 1.10
CA LEU A 51 2.39 4.50 2.11
C LEU A 51 1.74 5.72 2.77
N ALA A 52 2.50 6.76 3.08
CA ALA A 52 1.96 7.97 3.69
C ALA A 52 1.02 8.71 2.74
N GLU A 53 1.41 8.87 1.48
CA GLU A 53 0.58 9.47 0.44
C GLU A 53 -0.69 8.65 0.19
N TRP A 54 -0.56 7.32 0.10
CA TRP A 54 -1.69 6.45 -0.13
C TRP A 54 -2.59 6.29 1.10
N LEU A 55 -2.08 6.34 2.33
CA LEU A 55 -2.93 6.26 3.51
C LEU A 55 -3.71 7.54 3.75
N GLU A 56 -3.21 8.73 3.39
CA GLU A 56 -3.88 10.01 3.68
C GLU A 56 -4.43 10.07 5.12
N GLU A 57 -3.58 9.77 6.12
CA GLU A 57 -4.04 9.57 7.51
C GLU A 57 -4.74 10.79 8.09
N GLU A 58 -4.30 12.01 7.74
CA GLU A 58 -4.94 13.25 8.16
C GLU A 58 -6.40 13.36 7.69
N THR A 59 -6.70 12.89 6.47
CA THR A 59 -8.06 12.82 5.92
C THR A 59 -8.92 11.89 6.77
N LEU A 60 -8.41 10.70 7.09
CA LEU A 60 -9.12 9.73 7.94
C LEU A 60 -9.32 10.26 9.36
N GLU A 61 -8.26 10.80 9.97
CA GLU A 61 -8.28 11.34 11.34
C GLU A 61 -9.31 12.45 11.47
N THR A 62 -9.38 13.35 10.48
CA THR A 62 -10.39 14.41 10.43
C THR A 62 -11.79 13.83 10.34
N ALA A 63 -12.03 12.87 9.43
CA ALA A 63 -13.33 12.23 9.27
C ALA A 63 -13.78 11.50 10.54
N VAL A 64 -12.88 10.77 11.20
CA VAL A 64 -13.12 10.10 12.49
C VAL A 64 -13.43 11.12 13.58
N ALA A 65 -12.66 12.21 13.68
CA ALA A 65 -12.82 13.21 14.73
C ALA A 65 -14.20 13.92 14.68
N VAL A 66 -14.74 14.14 13.48
CA VAL A 66 -16.07 14.77 13.30
C VAL A 66 -17.21 13.76 13.15
N GLY A 67 -16.93 12.46 13.17
CA GLY A 67 -17.92 11.41 12.97
C GLY A 67 -18.49 11.37 11.54
N ASP A 68 -17.72 11.80 10.54
CA ASP A 68 -18.11 11.75 9.13
C ASP A 68 -18.08 10.31 8.61
N ARG A 69 -19.21 9.64 8.75
CA ARG A 69 -19.40 8.26 8.31
C ARG A 69 -19.09 8.07 6.82
N GLU A 70 -19.52 9.00 5.97
CA GLU A 70 -19.32 8.90 4.52
C GLU A 70 -17.85 9.11 4.15
N GLY A 71 -17.18 10.06 4.78
CA GLY A 71 -15.74 10.27 4.63
C GLY A 71 -14.92 9.04 5.03
N ILE A 72 -15.26 8.41 6.15
CA ILE A 72 -14.58 7.18 6.59
C ILE A 72 -14.85 6.03 5.61
N LEU A 73 -16.09 5.84 5.16
CA LEU A 73 -16.43 4.81 4.16
C LEU A 73 -15.67 5.04 2.84
N ALA A 74 -15.65 6.26 2.34
CA ALA A 74 -14.92 6.63 1.13
C ALA A 74 -13.42 6.35 1.28
N TRP A 75 -12.84 6.65 2.44
CA TRP A 75 -11.44 6.35 2.73
C TRP A 75 -11.18 4.84 2.69
N ILE A 76 -11.98 4.01 3.36
CA ILE A 76 -11.77 2.56 3.35
C ILE A 76 -11.98 1.98 1.94
N GLU A 77 -12.99 2.45 1.20
CA GLU A 77 -13.21 2.02 -0.19
C GLU A 77 -12.00 2.33 -1.08
N ARG A 78 -11.40 3.51 -0.95
CA ARG A 78 -10.19 3.92 -1.65
C ARG A 78 -9.04 2.96 -1.36
N ILE A 79 -8.80 2.66 -0.08
CA ILE A 79 -7.78 1.69 0.35
C ILE A 79 -8.04 0.29 -0.24
N ALA A 80 -9.30 -0.16 -0.26
CA ALA A 80 -9.65 -1.51 -0.67
C ALA A 80 -9.68 -1.73 -2.19
N ILE A 81 -10.04 -0.70 -2.96
CA ILE A 81 -10.52 -0.85 -4.35
C ILE A 81 -9.76 0.03 -5.34
N ASP A 82 -8.95 1.01 -4.93
CA ASP A 82 -8.22 1.80 -5.91
C ASP A 82 -7.27 0.95 -6.74
N GLU A 83 -7.13 1.31 -8.01
CA GLU A 83 -6.15 0.69 -8.90
C GLU A 83 -4.84 1.48 -8.82
N PRO A 84 -3.76 0.89 -8.27
CA PRO A 84 -2.47 1.54 -8.38
C PRO A 84 -2.07 1.64 -9.85
N SER A 85 -1.32 2.69 -10.20
CA SER A 85 -0.69 2.81 -11.51
C SER A 85 0.14 1.57 -11.84
N HIS A 86 0.35 1.30 -13.13
CA HIS A 86 1.22 0.19 -13.56
C HIS A 86 2.60 0.22 -12.88
N GLU A 87 3.19 1.41 -12.75
CA GLU A 87 4.50 1.57 -12.08
C GLU A 87 4.43 1.19 -10.59
N ASN A 88 3.37 1.61 -9.89
CA ASN A 88 3.19 1.28 -8.48
C ASN A 88 2.91 -0.21 -8.28
N ARG A 89 2.07 -0.82 -9.11
CA ARG A 89 1.83 -2.28 -9.05
C ARG A 89 3.12 -3.06 -9.30
N ARG A 90 3.91 -2.67 -10.29
CA ARG A 90 5.20 -3.30 -10.57
C ARG A 90 6.16 -3.18 -9.38
N MET A 91 6.24 -2.00 -8.76
CA MET A 91 7.04 -1.79 -7.55
C MET A 91 6.57 -2.67 -6.39
N MET A 92 5.26 -2.78 -6.18
CA MET A 92 4.67 -3.67 -5.17
C MET A 92 5.01 -5.14 -5.42
N CYS A 93 5.03 -5.61 -6.67
CA CYS A 93 5.45 -6.98 -7.00
C CYS A 93 6.93 -7.23 -6.71
N GLU A 94 7.82 -6.27 -7.02
CA GLU A 94 9.25 -6.35 -6.66
C GLU A 94 9.43 -6.39 -5.13
N PHE A 95 8.62 -5.61 -4.41
CA PHE A 95 8.59 -5.62 -2.95
C PHE A 95 8.20 -7.00 -2.41
N VAL A 96 7.10 -7.58 -2.90
CA VAL A 96 6.65 -8.95 -2.51
C VAL A 96 7.70 -10.01 -2.83
N ALA A 97 8.38 -9.90 -3.97
CA ALA A 97 9.45 -10.82 -4.33
C ALA A 97 10.67 -10.72 -3.40
N THR A 98 10.89 -9.54 -2.80
CA THR A 98 12.10 -9.25 -2.00
C THR A 98 11.86 -9.45 -0.49
N VAL A 99 10.63 -9.24 0.00
CA VAL A 99 10.32 -9.16 1.43
C VAL A 99 10.74 -10.40 2.22
N GLY A 100 10.58 -11.60 1.65
CA GLY A 100 10.94 -12.86 2.30
C GLY A 100 12.45 -13.15 2.35
N CYS A 101 13.25 -12.45 1.55
CA CYS A 101 14.68 -12.70 1.40
C CYS A 101 15.56 -11.52 1.89
N ASN A 102 14.95 -10.40 2.28
CA ASN A 102 15.67 -9.20 2.71
C ASN A 102 15.13 -8.68 4.06
N PRO A 103 15.91 -8.83 5.16
CA PRO A 103 15.47 -8.41 6.50
C PRO A 103 15.10 -6.93 6.63
N ILE A 104 15.73 -6.04 5.85
CA ILE A 104 15.43 -4.61 5.87
C ILE A 104 14.03 -4.39 5.30
N ILE A 105 13.73 -5.00 4.14
CA ILE A 105 12.42 -4.93 3.48
C ILE A 105 11.33 -5.59 4.32
N ALA A 106 11.64 -6.71 4.98
CA ALA A 106 10.72 -7.37 5.91
C ALA A 106 10.30 -6.45 7.07
N GLU A 107 11.24 -5.71 7.65
CA GLU A 107 10.95 -4.77 8.74
C GLU A 107 10.12 -3.57 8.26
N ILE A 108 10.36 -3.08 7.05
CA ILE A 108 9.54 -2.03 6.42
C ILE A 108 8.11 -2.53 6.22
N ASN A 109 7.94 -3.75 5.69
CA ASN A 109 6.63 -4.38 5.55
C ASN A 109 5.91 -4.48 6.88
N ARG A 110 6.61 -4.91 7.94
CA ARG A 110 6.02 -5.03 9.28
C ARG A 110 5.52 -3.70 9.81
N LYS A 111 6.29 -2.62 9.64
CA LYS A 111 5.87 -1.27 10.04
C LYS A 111 4.67 -0.78 9.23
N ALA A 112 4.70 -1.00 7.92
CA ALA A 112 3.61 -0.64 7.02
C ALA A 112 2.31 -1.39 7.36
N ASP A 113 2.39 -2.69 7.60
CA ASP A 113 1.25 -3.54 8.01
C ASP A 113 0.65 -3.06 9.33
N VAL A 114 1.48 -2.80 10.35
CA VAL A 114 1.00 -2.26 11.64
C VAL A 114 0.27 -0.94 11.44
N ARG A 115 0.86 0.01 10.69
CA ARG A 115 0.28 1.33 10.43
C ARG A 115 -1.06 1.22 9.70
N LEU A 116 -1.12 0.47 8.60
CA LEU A 116 -2.34 0.24 7.82
C LEU A 116 -3.44 -0.42 8.66
N ARG A 117 -3.10 -1.46 9.45
CA ARG A 117 -4.04 -2.14 10.35
C ARG A 117 -4.57 -1.22 11.44
N THR A 118 -3.72 -0.36 12.00
CA THR A 118 -4.15 0.64 12.99
C THR A 118 -5.16 1.61 12.38
N SER A 119 -4.87 2.17 11.20
CA SER A 119 -5.75 3.12 10.52
C SER A 119 -7.09 2.48 10.11
N LEU A 120 -7.07 1.30 9.50
CA LEU A 120 -8.29 0.55 9.17
C LEU A 120 -9.07 0.14 10.43
N GLY A 121 -8.39 -0.25 11.50
CA GLY A 121 -9.00 -0.59 12.78
C GLY A 121 -9.73 0.59 13.41
N ALA A 122 -9.12 1.78 13.40
CA ALA A 122 -9.73 3.02 13.88
C ALA A 122 -10.95 3.41 13.05
N ALA A 123 -10.84 3.33 11.71
CA ALA A 123 -11.94 3.58 10.79
C ALA A 123 -13.15 2.66 11.07
N LEU A 124 -12.90 1.34 11.16
CA LEU A 124 -13.95 0.36 11.43
C LEU A 124 -14.54 0.48 12.84
N ALA A 125 -13.72 0.82 13.85
CA ALA A 125 -14.22 1.07 15.21
C ALA A 125 -15.16 2.28 15.25
N SER A 126 -14.89 3.31 14.44
CA SER A 126 -15.77 4.47 14.31
C SER A 126 -17.07 4.15 13.58
N LEU A 127 -17.02 3.33 12.52
CA LEU A 127 -18.21 2.97 11.72
C LEU A 127 -19.13 1.95 12.39
N ALA A 128 -18.54 1.01 13.15
CA ALA A 128 -19.21 -0.11 13.78
C ALA A 128 -18.73 -0.28 15.24
N PRO A 129 -19.11 0.62 16.15
CA PRO A 129 -18.68 0.57 17.55
C PRO A 129 -19.20 -0.68 18.28
N GLY A 130 -20.32 -1.27 17.82
CA GLY A 130 -20.90 -2.49 18.37
C GLY A 130 -20.21 -3.78 17.93
N ALA A 131 -19.39 -3.76 16.88
CA ALA A 131 -18.68 -4.94 16.39
C ALA A 131 -17.61 -5.40 17.40
N SER A 132 -17.34 -6.71 17.47
CA SER A 132 -16.24 -7.20 18.32
C SER A 132 -14.88 -6.82 17.71
N PRO A 133 -13.81 -6.74 18.52
CA PRO A 133 -12.46 -6.55 17.99
C PRO A 133 -12.05 -7.63 16.98
N GLN A 134 -12.54 -8.86 17.15
CA GLN A 134 -12.27 -9.97 16.25
C GLN A 134 -12.94 -9.77 14.88
N ASP A 135 -14.19 -9.30 14.85
CA ASP A 135 -14.92 -9.06 13.60
C ASP A 135 -14.24 -7.94 12.80
N ARG A 136 -13.86 -6.85 13.48
CA ARG A 136 -13.08 -5.77 12.87
C ARG A 136 -11.76 -6.29 12.30
N SER A 137 -10.99 -7.04 13.07
CA SER A 137 -9.72 -7.62 12.60
C SER A 137 -9.91 -8.50 11.36
N THR A 138 -10.98 -9.31 11.35
CA THR A 138 -11.30 -10.20 10.21
C THR A 138 -11.58 -9.40 8.94
N VAL A 139 -12.30 -8.27 9.05
CA VAL A 139 -12.54 -7.39 7.90
C VAL A 139 -11.29 -6.62 7.49
N VAL A 140 -10.43 -6.22 8.41
CA VAL A 140 -9.10 -5.68 8.07
C VAL A 140 -8.29 -6.70 7.26
N ASP A 141 -8.26 -7.96 7.69
CA ASP A 141 -7.57 -9.04 6.98
C ASP A 141 -8.15 -9.26 5.58
N PHE A 142 -9.48 -9.21 5.46
CA PHE A 142 -10.17 -9.31 4.19
C PHE A 142 -9.80 -8.17 3.25
N ILE A 143 -9.84 -6.90 3.72
CA ILE A 143 -9.47 -5.71 2.95
C ILE A 143 -8.03 -5.84 2.43
N ILE A 144 -7.07 -6.12 3.31
CA ILE A 144 -5.66 -6.21 2.94
C ILE A 144 -5.42 -7.35 1.93
N THR A 145 -5.98 -8.53 2.20
CA THR A 145 -5.79 -9.72 1.35
C THR A 145 -6.40 -9.50 -0.04
N MET A 146 -7.62 -8.96 -0.10
CA MET A 146 -8.29 -8.64 -1.36
C MET A 146 -7.50 -7.59 -2.16
N SER A 147 -7.03 -6.53 -1.51
CA SER A 147 -6.25 -5.45 -2.14
C SER A 147 -4.97 -6.00 -2.80
N TRP A 148 -4.21 -6.82 -2.07
CA TRP A 148 -3.04 -7.51 -2.63
C TRP A 148 -3.39 -8.44 -3.78
N GLY A 149 -4.50 -9.20 -3.66
CA GLY A 149 -4.99 -10.06 -4.73
C GLY A 149 -5.34 -9.31 -6.01
N MET A 150 -5.91 -8.11 -5.89
CA MET A 150 -6.23 -7.25 -7.03
C MET A 150 -4.99 -6.67 -7.70
N VAL A 151 -3.99 -6.25 -6.92
CA VAL A 151 -2.69 -5.80 -7.44
C VAL A 151 -1.99 -6.94 -8.18
N ALA A 152 -1.86 -8.10 -7.54
CA ALA A 152 -1.23 -9.27 -8.14
C ALA A 152 -1.98 -9.76 -9.40
N GLY A 153 -3.32 -9.78 -9.35
CA GLY A 153 -4.17 -10.17 -10.47
C GLY A 153 -3.99 -9.26 -11.70
N ALA A 154 -3.90 -7.95 -11.49
CA ALA A 154 -3.67 -6.98 -12.55
C ALA A 154 -2.30 -7.18 -13.23
N GLU A 155 -1.26 -7.51 -12.45
CA GLU A 155 0.09 -7.75 -12.97
C GLU A 155 0.27 -9.14 -13.61
N LEU A 156 -0.39 -10.18 -13.08
CA LEU A 156 -0.35 -11.53 -13.64
C LEU A 156 -1.13 -11.64 -14.96
N PHE A 157 -2.19 -10.84 -15.10
CA PHE A 157 -3.09 -10.90 -16.26
C PHE A 157 -3.32 -9.51 -16.87
N PRO A 158 -2.27 -8.81 -17.35
CA PRO A 158 -2.37 -7.42 -17.82
C PRO A 158 -3.23 -7.26 -19.08
N TYR A 159 -3.52 -8.35 -19.77
CA TYR A 159 -4.38 -8.41 -20.95
C TYR A 159 -5.88 -8.59 -20.63
N ARG A 160 -6.24 -8.78 -19.35
CA ARG A 160 -7.65 -8.89 -18.93
C ARG A 160 -8.16 -7.54 -18.47
N ASP A 161 -9.44 -7.28 -18.73
CA ASP A 161 -10.13 -6.15 -18.11
C ASP A 161 -10.49 -6.50 -16.66
N HIS A 162 -9.82 -5.87 -15.70
CA HIS A 162 -10.06 -6.07 -14.27
C HIS A 162 -11.17 -5.19 -13.71
N LYS A 163 -11.75 -4.29 -14.51
CA LYS A 163 -12.80 -3.36 -14.04
C LYS A 163 -14.01 -4.13 -13.52
N ILE A 164 -14.48 -5.15 -14.24
CA ILE A 164 -15.67 -5.91 -13.82
C ILE A 164 -15.44 -6.58 -12.47
N LEU A 165 -14.28 -7.25 -12.30
CA LEU A 165 -13.92 -7.89 -11.04
C LEU A 165 -13.79 -6.86 -9.92
N ARG A 166 -13.17 -5.71 -10.19
CA ARG A 166 -13.02 -4.60 -9.23
C ARG A 166 -14.38 -4.06 -8.77
N HIS A 167 -15.32 -3.82 -9.69
CA HIS A 167 -16.68 -3.41 -9.34
C HIS A 167 -17.42 -4.47 -8.52
N TYR A 168 -17.24 -5.75 -8.86
CA TYR A 168 -17.85 -6.84 -8.12
C TYR A 168 -17.28 -6.95 -6.69
N MET A 169 -15.95 -6.88 -6.54
CA MET A 169 -15.26 -6.84 -5.24
C MET A 169 -15.71 -5.64 -4.41
N ALA A 170 -15.82 -4.45 -5.03
CA ALA A 170 -16.36 -3.27 -4.37
C ALA A 170 -17.79 -3.48 -3.84
N SER A 171 -18.64 -4.15 -4.63
CA SER A 171 -20.00 -4.46 -4.20
C SER A 171 -20.06 -5.44 -3.03
N LEU A 172 -19.17 -6.44 -3.01
CA LEU A 172 -19.05 -7.39 -1.88
C LEU A 172 -18.57 -6.66 -0.64
N PHE A 173 -17.52 -5.85 -0.80
CA PHE A 173 -16.94 -5.05 0.27
C PHE A 173 -17.97 -4.14 0.95
N ARG A 174 -18.75 -3.38 0.17
CA ARG A 174 -19.82 -2.53 0.69
C ARG A 174 -20.89 -3.32 1.45
N ARG A 175 -21.23 -4.53 0.99
CA ARG A 175 -22.18 -5.41 1.69
C ARG A 175 -21.63 -5.88 3.04
N GLU A 176 -20.37 -6.30 3.09
CA GLU A 176 -19.71 -6.71 4.34
C GLU A 176 -19.63 -5.56 5.36
N LEU A 177 -19.24 -4.36 4.91
CA LEU A 177 -19.24 -3.17 5.76
C LEU A 177 -20.63 -2.82 6.30
N ALA A 178 -21.65 -2.86 5.43
CA ALA A 178 -23.02 -2.59 5.84
C ALA A 178 -23.53 -3.62 6.86
N ALA A 179 -23.19 -4.91 6.69
CA ALA A 179 -23.55 -5.96 7.62
C ALA A 179 -22.90 -5.78 8.99
N MET A 180 -21.66 -5.27 9.06
CA MET A 180 -20.98 -4.99 10.33
C MET A 180 -21.55 -3.78 11.08
N CYS A 181 -22.09 -2.81 10.35
CA CYS A 181 -22.60 -1.57 10.95
C CYS A 181 -24.04 -1.69 11.49
N ASN A 182 -24.76 -2.75 11.14
CA ASN A 182 -26.13 -3.04 11.58
C ASN A 182 -26.14 -3.94 12.80
#